data_AF-A0A3A9SW17-F1
#
_entry.id   AF-A0A3A9SW17-F1
#
_cell.length_a   1.000
_cell.length_b   1.000
_cell.length_c   1.000
_cell.angle_alpha   90.00
_cell.angle_beta   90.00
_cell.angle_gamma   90.00
#
_symmetry.space_group_name_H-M   'P 1'
#
loop_
_entity.id
_entity.type
_entity.pdbx_description
1 polymer ?
#
loop_
_entity_poly.entity_id
_entity_poly.type
_entity_poly.pdbx_seq_one_letter_code
_entity_poly.pdbx_strand_id
1 'polypeptide(L)'
;MRRHFSVIAVMTALILTLSGCAPKELLDRRIVFTTGFDDGVVFRIEDVSCSLQEAMVYLVNTQKGYEDTFGSDIWGKETDAGTVEDRLKESVLAKLAQIKVMNLLAAENGIELSKEELSLAKQASEAYYESLSQSDIDAMAGVTQEEITSIMEQQAIANKLYDYIIRDINPEISDDEARTITVEQILIKTYSVDESGEKIPFTEREKNAAYNRIRDILKKIWADESFEELMAEYNEADEGTISFGKGGMESVYETAAFNLGTEEISEIVETSEGYVLIKCISTFNREETEANKVKIVDKRKREVFGAQYDAFVATLTKQLNTKLWDSITLNEDEQVSSANLMDVYNEYFD
;
A
#
# COMPACT_ATOMS: atom_id res chain seq x y z
N MET A 1 7.81 -43.65 8.17
CA MET A 1 6.79 -43.09 7.25
C MET A 1 6.17 -41.88 7.94
N ARG A 2 6.88 -40.74 7.92
CA ARG A 2 6.44 -39.46 8.48
C ARG A 2 6.30 -38.53 7.28
N ARG A 3 5.06 -38.16 6.96
CA ARG A 3 4.73 -37.34 5.79
C ARG A 3 5.19 -35.91 6.08
N HIS A 4 6.00 -35.38 5.17
CA HIS A 4 6.40 -34.00 5.11
C HIS A 4 5.14 -33.13 4.94
N PHE A 5 4.92 -32.19 5.86
CA PHE A 5 4.03 -31.06 5.66
C PHE A 5 4.77 -30.09 4.74
N SER A 6 4.40 -30.10 3.46
CA SER A 6 4.77 -29.04 2.54
C SER A 6 3.94 -27.82 2.90
N VAL A 7 4.60 -26.77 3.40
CA VAL A 7 4.05 -25.44 3.55
C VAL A 7 3.81 -24.89 2.15
N ILE A 8 2.55 -24.92 1.70
CA ILE A 8 2.10 -24.20 0.52
C ILE A 8 1.95 -22.75 0.98
N ALA A 9 2.87 -21.90 0.54
CA ALA A 9 2.77 -20.46 0.70
C ALA A 9 1.57 -19.95 -0.10
N VAL A 10 0.47 -19.70 0.60
CA VAL A 10 -0.71 -18.99 0.10
C VAL A 10 -0.29 -17.53 -0.06
N MET A 11 0.07 -17.16 -1.28
CA MET A 11 0.39 -15.81 -1.69
C MET A 11 -0.94 -15.10 -2.01
N THR A 12 -1.67 -14.75 -0.96
CA THR A 12 -2.92 -13.98 -1.06
C THR A 12 -2.81 -12.82 -0.08
N ALA A 13 -3.21 -11.63 -0.55
CA ALA A 13 -3.29 -10.37 0.19
C ALA A 13 -1.97 -9.62 0.44
N LEU A 14 -1.61 -8.73 -0.51
CA LEU A 14 -1.08 -7.40 -0.16
C LEU A 14 -1.22 -6.38 -1.32
N ILE A 15 -2.44 -6.13 -1.80
CA ILE A 15 -2.72 -4.98 -2.70
C ILE A 15 -3.16 -3.72 -1.89
N LEU A 16 -3.25 -3.81 -0.55
CA LEU A 16 -3.75 -2.72 0.30
C LEU A 16 -2.69 -1.81 0.95
N THR A 17 -1.48 -1.70 0.38
CA THR A 17 -0.50 -0.69 0.81
C THR A 17 -0.12 0.27 -0.31
N LEU A 18 -1.12 0.79 -1.01
CA LEU A 18 -1.04 2.14 -1.59
C LEU A 18 -1.25 3.19 -0.49
N SER A 19 -0.41 3.15 0.56
CA SER A 19 -0.15 4.30 1.42
C SER A 19 0.80 5.25 0.70
N GLY A 20 0.50 5.58 -0.55
CA GLY A 20 0.87 6.90 -1.05
C GLY A 20 -0.01 7.86 -0.26
N CYS A 21 0.58 8.83 0.41
CA CYS A 21 -0.17 9.94 0.96
C CYS A 21 -0.86 10.67 -0.20
N ALA A 22 -2.00 10.16 -0.65
CA ALA A 22 -3.04 11.00 -1.19
C ALA A 22 -3.32 11.98 -0.05
N PRO A 23 -2.99 13.28 -0.20
CA PRO A 23 -3.39 14.24 0.80
C PRO A 23 -4.91 14.13 0.90
N LYS A 24 -5.45 14.44 2.08
CA LYS A 24 -6.88 14.67 2.35
C LYS A 24 -7.58 15.67 1.40
N GLU A 25 -6.97 16.03 0.26
CA GLU A 25 -7.44 16.97 -0.76
C GLU A 25 -8.26 16.32 -1.90
N LEU A 26 -8.52 15.00 -1.89
CA LEU A 26 -9.42 14.40 -2.90
C LEU A 26 -10.85 14.97 -2.87
N LEU A 27 -11.26 15.53 -1.73
CA LEU A 27 -12.59 16.13 -1.52
C LEU A 27 -12.61 17.67 -1.48
N ASP A 28 -11.46 18.37 -1.44
CA ASP A 28 -11.45 19.76 -0.95
C ASP A 28 -11.22 20.88 -1.99
N ARG A 29 -11.27 20.63 -3.30
CA ARG A 29 -11.27 21.75 -4.26
C ARG A 29 -12.24 21.61 -5.43
N ARG A 30 -13.20 22.54 -5.40
CA ARG A 30 -14.18 22.94 -6.42
C ARG A 30 -15.44 22.05 -6.51
N ILE A 31 -16.17 21.97 -5.41
CA ILE A 31 -17.57 21.49 -5.40
C ILE A 31 -18.45 22.53 -6.11
N VAL A 32 -18.83 22.24 -7.35
CA VAL A 32 -19.85 23.00 -8.07
C VAL A 32 -21.21 22.39 -7.73
N PHE A 33 -22.01 23.09 -6.92
CA PHE A 33 -23.39 22.73 -6.65
C PHE A 33 -24.24 23.02 -7.89
N THR A 34 -24.50 21.99 -8.70
CA THR A 34 -25.60 22.01 -9.66
C THR A 34 -26.67 21.05 -9.19
N THR A 35 -27.88 21.55 -8.96
CA THR A 35 -29.09 20.73 -8.87
C THR A 35 -29.26 19.99 -10.20
N GLY A 36 -28.99 18.68 -10.26
CA GLY A 36 -29.11 17.92 -11.51
C GLY A 36 -28.43 16.54 -11.55
N PHE A 37 -28.41 15.79 -10.45
CA PHE A 37 -28.12 14.35 -10.53
C PHE A 37 -29.37 13.65 -11.06
N ASP A 38 -29.18 12.73 -12.02
CA ASP A 38 -30.22 11.77 -12.40
C ASP A 38 -30.45 10.78 -11.25
N ASP A 39 -31.64 10.19 -11.19
CA ASP A 39 -31.99 9.21 -10.16
C ASP A 39 -30.98 8.05 -10.16
N GLY A 40 -30.43 7.71 -8.99
CA GLY A 40 -29.49 6.60 -8.83
C GLY A 40 -28.02 6.91 -9.18
N VAL A 41 -27.64 8.17 -9.40
CA VAL A 41 -26.22 8.53 -9.59
C VAL A 41 -25.56 8.94 -8.28
N VAL A 42 -24.48 8.23 -7.91
CA VAL A 42 -23.70 8.45 -6.67
C VAL A 42 -22.72 9.61 -6.84
N PHE A 43 -21.93 9.60 -7.91
CA PHE A 43 -21.01 10.69 -8.21
C PHE A 43 -20.77 10.84 -9.72
N ARG A 44 -20.22 11.99 -10.11
CA ARG A 44 -19.81 12.31 -11.48
C ARG A 44 -18.41 12.91 -11.49
N ILE A 45 -17.60 12.52 -12.47
CA ILE A 45 -16.29 13.11 -12.77
C ILE A 45 -16.32 13.47 -14.25
N GLU A 46 -16.28 14.76 -14.58
CA GLU A 46 -16.53 15.25 -15.94
C GLU A 46 -17.83 14.68 -16.55
N ASP A 47 -17.72 13.87 -17.60
CA ASP A 47 -18.83 13.24 -18.33
C ASP A 47 -19.10 11.79 -17.92
N VAL A 48 -18.29 11.19 -17.03
CA VAL A 48 -18.52 9.84 -16.51
C VAL A 48 -19.19 9.87 -15.15
N SER A 49 -20.13 8.95 -14.94
CA SER A 49 -20.87 8.80 -13.69
C SER A 49 -20.69 7.42 -13.08
N CYS A 50 -20.86 7.34 -11.76
CA CYS A 50 -21.00 6.09 -11.03
C CYS A 50 -22.45 5.92 -10.58
N SER A 51 -23.07 4.82 -10.95
CA SER A 51 -24.44 4.46 -10.54
C SER A 51 -24.45 3.86 -9.13
N LEU A 52 -25.64 3.82 -8.52
CA LEU A 52 -25.85 3.15 -7.25
C LEU A 52 -25.52 1.67 -7.34
N GLN A 53 -25.93 0.99 -8.41
CA GLN A 53 -25.68 -0.43 -8.63
C GLN A 53 -24.17 -0.72 -8.65
N GLU A 54 -23.41 0.06 -9.44
CA GLU A 54 -21.96 -0.07 -9.49
C GLU A 54 -21.32 0.15 -8.11
N ALA A 55 -21.76 1.18 -7.39
CA ALA A 55 -21.24 1.44 -6.06
C ALA A 55 -21.55 0.32 -5.07
N MET A 56 -22.77 -0.23 -5.12
CA MET A 56 -23.19 -1.33 -4.25
C MET A 56 -22.49 -2.65 -4.58
N VAL A 57 -22.19 -2.93 -5.86
CA VAL A 57 -21.38 -4.10 -6.25
C VAL A 57 -20.03 -4.08 -5.53
N TYR A 58 -19.29 -2.96 -5.60
CA TYR A 58 -18.01 -2.86 -4.90
C TYR A 58 -18.17 -2.88 -3.39
N LEU A 59 -19.19 -2.22 -2.84
CA LEU A 59 -19.43 -2.16 -1.40
C LEU A 59 -19.73 -3.56 -0.83
N VAL A 60 -20.66 -4.30 -1.42
CA VAL A 60 -21.07 -5.64 -0.97
C VAL A 60 -19.91 -6.62 -1.02
N ASN A 61 -19.17 -6.67 -2.14
CA ASN A 61 -18.03 -7.56 -2.27
C ASN A 61 -16.92 -7.22 -1.27
N THR A 62 -16.63 -5.93 -1.08
CA THR A 62 -15.58 -5.52 -0.14
C THR A 62 -16.00 -5.78 1.30
N GLN A 63 -17.26 -5.49 1.66
CA GLN A 63 -17.81 -5.81 2.97
C GLN A 63 -17.65 -7.31 3.27
N LYS A 64 -18.08 -8.17 2.35
CA LYS A 64 -18.04 -9.62 2.57
C LYS A 64 -16.62 -10.15 2.74
N GLY A 65 -15.66 -9.68 1.94
CA GLY A 65 -14.26 -10.07 2.09
C GLY A 65 -13.66 -9.70 3.46
N TYR A 66 -14.08 -8.59 4.06
CA TYR A 66 -13.70 -8.22 5.42
C TYR A 66 -14.37 -9.10 6.48
N GLU A 67 -15.67 -9.39 6.32
CA GLU A 67 -16.42 -10.25 7.25
C GLU A 67 -15.87 -11.68 7.28
N ASP A 68 -15.48 -12.23 6.13
CA ASP A 68 -14.88 -13.56 6.03
C ASP A 68 -13.56 -13.68 6.81
N THR A 69 -12.85 -12.55 7.00
CA THR A 69 -11.57 -12.51 7.71
C THR A 69 -11.70 -12.13 9.18
N PHE A 70 -12.57 -11.15 9.49
CA PHE A 70 -12.61 -10.52 10.81
C PHE A 70 -13.96 -10.63 11.54
N GLY A 71 -15.00 -11.16 10.89
CA GLY A 71 -16.37 -11.22 11.39
C GLY A 71 -17.15 -9.91 11.21
N SER A 72 -18.48 -9.98 11.34
CA SER A 72 -19.40 -8.85 11.13
C SER A 72 -19.39 -7.80 12.25
N ASP A 73 -18.92 -8.15 13.45
CA ASP A 73 -18.87 -7.24 14.61
C ASP A 73 -17.84 -6.10 14.46
N ILE A 74 -17.06 -6.07 13.37
CA ILE A 74 -16.02 -5.06 13.17
C ILE A 74 -16.58 -3.68 12.83
N TRP A 75 -17.77 -3.60 12.22
CA TRP A 75 -18.24 -2.38 11.56
C TRP A 75 -18.49 -1.23 12.55
N GLY A 76 -19.00 -1.54 13.74
CA GLY A 76 -19.23 -0.58 14.81
C GLY A 76 -17.98 -0.21 15.63
N LYS A 77 -16.79 -0.70 15.28
CA LYS A 77 -15.56 -0.33 16.00
C LYS A 77 -15.13 1.09 15.65
N GLU A 78 -14.85 1.88 16.67
CA GLU A 78 -14.35 3.25 16.53
C GLU A 78 -12.88 3.28 16.13
N THR A 79 -12.52 4.26 15.32
CA THR A 79 -11.14 4.61 14.96
C THR A 79 -10.95 6.12 15.14
N ASP A 80 -9.70 6.60 15.06
CA ASP A 80 -9.40 8.03 15.14
C ASP A 80 -10.06 8.87 14.02
N ALA A 81 -10.60 8.23 12.98
CA ALA A 81 -11.20 8.85 11.80
C ALA A 81 -12.64 8.39 11.52
N GLY A 82 -13.38 7.95 12.54
CA GLY A 82 -14.76 7.45 12.42
C GLY A 82 -14.85 5.93 12.58
N THR A 83 -15.97 5.34 12.23
CA THR A 83 -16.19 3.89 12.36
C THR A 83 -15.46 3.10 11.27
N VAL A 84 -15.29 1.78 11.46
CA VAL A 84 -14.76 0.91 10.39
C VAL A 84 -15.68 0.93 9.16
N GLU A 85 -17.00 1.05 9.36
CA GLU A 85 -17.97 1.24 8.27
C GLU A 85 -17.71 2.52 7.47
N ASP A 86 -17.50 3.66 8.15
CA ASP A 86 -17.22 4.93 7.46
C ASP A 86 -15.97 4.81 6.58
N ARG A 87 -14.91 4.19 7.12
CA ARG A 87 -13.66 3.98 6.39
C ARG A 87 -13.82 3.04 5.21
N LEU A 88 -14.63 1.99 5.34
CA LEU A 88 -14.96 1.10 4.22
C LEU A 88 -15.66 1.89 3.12
N LYS A 89 -16.71 2.64 3.44
CA LYS A 89 -17.44 3.46 2.47
C LYS A 89 -16.49 4.46 1.78
N GLU A 90 -15.71 5.21 2.53
CA GLU A 90 -14.73 6.15 1.96
C GLU A 90 -13.74 5.45 1.02
N SER A 91 -13.24 4.28 1.40
CA SER A 91 -12.30 3.51 0.56
C SER A 91 -12.93 3.01 -0.74
N VAL A 92 -14.20 2.55 -0.70
CA VAL A 92 -14.94 2.11 -1.89
C VAL A 92 -15.20 3.28 -2.82
N LEU A 93 -15.62 4.43 -2.27
CA LEU A 93 -15.84 5.64 -3.05
C LEU A 93 -14.54 6.12 -3.72
N ALA A 94 -13.42 6.12 -2.99
CA ALA A 94 -12.12 6.48 -3.54
C ALA A 94 -11.67 5.52 -4.64
N LYS A 95 -11.88 4.20 -4.47
CA LYS A 95 -11.56 3.18 -5.49
C LYS A 95 -12.39 3.39 -6.77
N LEU A 96 -13.70 3.61 -6.63
CA LEU A 96 -14.58 3.89 -7.77
C LEU A 96 -14.16 5.16 -8.50
N ALA A 97 -13.90 6.24 -7.78
CA ALA A 97 -13.41 7.49 -8.36
C ALA A 97 -12.09 7.27 -9.11
N GLN A 98 -11.16 6.51 -8.54
CA GLN A 98 -9.89 6.15 -9.18
C GLN A 98 -10.11 5.40 -10.50
N ILE A 99 -10.98 4.39 -10.52
CA ILE A 99 -11.31 3.64 -11.74
C ILE A 99 -11.90 4.57 -12.81
N LYS A 100 -12.83 5.46 -12.44
CA LYS A 100 -13.41 6.43 -13.39
C LYS A 100 -12.36 7.38 -13.96
N VAL A 101 -11.47 7.91 -13.13
CA VAL A 101 -10.36 8.77 -13.58
C VAL A 101 -9.42 8.00 -14.51
N MET A 102 -9.08 6.75 -14.18
CA MET A 102 -8.25 5.92 -15.04
C MET A 102 -8.91 5.65 -16.39
N ASN A 103 -10.22 5.43 -16.43
CA ASN A 103 -10.95 5.26 -17.69
C ASN A 103 -10.94 6.54 -18.55
N LEU A 104 -11.12 7.71 -17.92
CA LEU A 104 -11.00 9.01 -18.62
C LEU A 104 -9.58 9.21 -19.17
N LEU A 105 -8.55 8.93 -18.37
CA LEU A 105 -7.16 9.07 -18.80
C LEU A 105 -6.79 8.07 -19.90
N ALA A 106 -7.35 6.85 -19.85
CA ALA A 106 -7.21 5.86 -20.92
C ALA A 106 -7.80 6.39 -22.23
N ALA A 107 -8.98 6.98 -22.19
CA ALA A 107 -9.62 7.58 -23.37
C ALA A 107 -8.77 8.74 -23.95
N GLU A 108 -8.19 9.61 -23.13
CA GLU A 108 -7.27 10.67 -23.61
C GLU A 108 -6.02 10.11 -24.30
N ASN A 109 -5.55 8.93 -23.88
CA ASN A 109 -4.42 8.23 -24.47
C ASN A 109 -4.82 7.31 -25.64
N GLY A 110 -6.10 7.29 -26.04
CA GLY A 110 -6.60 6.42 -27.11
C GLY A 110 -6.51 4.92 -26.78
N ILE A 111 -6.58 4.58 -25.49
CA ILE A 111 -6.55 3.20 -25.01
C ILE A 111 -7.98 2.67 -24.98
N GLU A 112 -8.23 1.64 -25.77
CA GLU A 112 -9.51 0.95 -25.84
C GLU A 112 -9.30 -0.57 -25.68
N LEU A 113 -10.36 -1.27 -25.29
CA LEU A 113 -10.35 -2.73 -25.25
C LEU A 113 -10.42 -3.32 -26.67
N SER A 114 -9.66 -4.38 -26.91
CA SER A 114 -9.78 -5.19 -28.11
C SER A 114 -11.09 -6.00 -28.09
N LYS A 115 -11.45 -6.59 -29.24
CA LYS A 115 -12.62 -7.48 -29.31
C LYS A 115 -12.46 -8.70 -28.40
N GLU A 116 -11.23 -9.18 -28.26
CA GLU A 116 -10.88 -10.29 -27.39
C GLU A 116 -11.06 -9.89 -25.92
N GLU A 117 -10.54 -8.73 -25.51
CA GLU A 117 -10.68 -8.22 -24.13
C GLU A 117 -12.15 -7.93 -23.77
N LEU A 118 -12.93 -7.35 -24.69
CA LEU A 118 -14.38 -7.18 -24.51
C LEU A 118 -15.09 -8.53 -24.33
N SER A 119 -14.68 -9.56 -25.08
CA SER A 119 -15.23 -10.91 -24.93
C SER A 119 -14.84 -11.55 -23.60
N LEU A 120 -13.65 -11.27 -23.07
CA LEU A 120 -13.23 -11.73 -21.74
C LEU A 120 -14.04 -11.04 -20.64
N ALA A 121 -14.20 -9.72 -20.70
CA ALA A 121 -15.03 -8.96 -19.75
C ALA A 121 -16.48 -9.49 -19.71
N LYS A 122 -17.05 -9.81 -20.87
CA LYS A 122 -18.38 -10.40 -20.97
C LYS A 122 -18.45 -11.80 -20.34
N GLN A 123 -17.48 -12.66 -20.60
CA GLN A 123 -17.47 -14.01 -20.03
C GLN A 123 -17.26 -13.99 -18.51
N ALA A 124 -16.38 -13.13 -18.00
CA ALA A 124 -16.19 -12.92 -16.58
C ALA A 124 -17.48 -12.39 -15.92
N SER A 125 -18.16 -11.46 -16.59
CA SER A 125 -19.46 -10.96 -16.14
C SER A 125 -20.54 -12.04 -16.12
N GLU A 126 -20.60 -12.92 -17.13
CA GLU A 126 -21.54 -14.05 -17.16
C GLU A 126 -21.28 -14.99 -15.98
N ALA A 127 -20.03 -15.41 -15.79
CA ALA A 127 -19.65 -16.31 -14.69
C ALA A 127 -19.95 -15.72 -13.30
N TYR A 128 -19.66 -14.43 -13.11
CA TYR A 128 -19.97 -13.75 -11.85
C TYR A 128 -21.48 -13.63 -11.64
N TYR A 129 -22.22 -13.17 -12.64
CA TYR A 129 -23.66 -12.93 -12.52
C TYR A 129 -24.45 -14.24 -12.29
N GLU A 130 -24.06 -15.34 -12.94
CA GLU A 130 -24.66 -16.66 -12.72
C GLU A 130 -24.42 -17.20 -11.30
N SER A 131 -23.39 -16.73 -10.61
CA SER A 131 -23.10 -17.12 -9.23
C SER A 131 -23.93 -16.37 -8.19
N LEU A 132 -24.58 -15.26 -8.57
CA LEU A 132 -25.32 -14.41 -7.65
C LEU A 132 -26.67 -15.03 -7.27
N SER A 133 -26.99 -14.98 -5.97
CA SER A 133 -28.35 -15.21 -5.49
C SER A 133 -29.23 -13.98 -5.69
N GLN A 134 -30.55 -14.14 -5.54
CA GLN A 134 -31.45 -12.99 -5.56
C GLN A 134 -31.13 -12.00 -4.43
N SER A 135 -30.74 -12.48 -3.25
CA SER A 135 -30.35 -11.62 -2.13
C SER A 135 -29.09 -10.80 -2.45
N ASP A 136 -28.12 -11.38 -3.18
CA ASP A 136 -26.93 -10.64 -3.63
C ASP A 136 -27.34 -9.54 -4.63
N ILE A 137 -28.21 -9.87 -5.60
CA ILE A 137 -28.70 -8.90 -6.60
C ILE A 137 -29.47 -7.75 -5.93
N ASP A 138 -30.35 -8.06 -4.97
CA ASP A 138 -31.13 -7.07 -4.24
C ASP A 138 -30.22 -6.15 -3.39
N ALA A 139 -29.21 -6.71 -2.74
CA ALA A 139 -28.19 -5.95 -2.01
C ALA A 139 -27.34 -5.06 -2.92
N MET A 140 -27.18 -5.44 -4.19
CA MET A 140 -26.51 -4.65 -5.23
C MET A 140 -27.47 -3.70 -5.96
N ALA A 141 -28.59 -3.35 -5.34
CA ALA A 141 -29.60 -2.44 -5.88
C ALA A 141 -30.21 -2.91 -7.22
N GLY A 142 -30.36 -4.23 -7.40
CA GLY A 142 -30.96 -4.82 -8.60
C GLY A 142 -30.03 -4.83 -9.80
N VAL A 143 -28.72 -4.97 -9.57
CA VAL A 143 -27.69 -4.94 -10.62
C VAL A 143 -28.01 -5.90 -11.77
N THR A 144 -27.75 -5.49 -13.01
CA THR A 144 -27.90 -6.34 -14.19
C THR A 144 -26.56 -6.89 -14.68
N GLN A 145 -26.60 -7.95 -15.49
CA GLN A 145 -25.40 -8.50 -16.11
C GLN A 145 -24.68 -7.47 -16.99
N GLU A 146 -25.41 -6.59 -17.68
CA GLU A 146 -24.82 -5.51 -18.48
C GLU A 146 -24.04 -4.51 -17.60
N GLU A 147 -24.53 -4.20 -16.40
CA GLU A 147 -23.83 -3.35 -15.44
C GLU A 147 -22.56 -4.03 -14.92
N ILE A 148 -22.61 -5.33 -14.62
CA ILE A 148 -21.41 -6.12 -14.27
C ILE A 148 -20.42 -6.13 -15.44
N THR A 149 -20.88 -6.28 -16.69
CA THR A 149 -20.00 -6.24 -17.87
C THR A 149 -19.30 -4.89 -17.96
N SER A 150 -20.02 -3.79 -17.77
CA SER A 150 -19.43 -2.44 -17.73
C SER A 150 -18.39 -2.29 -16.61
N ILE A 151 -18.62 -2.87 -15.43
CA ILE A 151 -17.64 -2.88 -14.34
C ILE A 151 -16.37 -3.62 -14.75
N MET A 152 -16.50 -4.80 -15.36
CA MET A 152 -15.35 -5.60 -15.81
C MET A 152 -14.56 -4.87 -16.93
N GLU A 153 -15.26 -4.24 -17.87
CA GLU A 153 -14.63 -3.44 -18.93
C GLU A 153 -13.86 -2.26 -18.36
N GLN A 154 -14.45 -1.52 -17.42
CA GLN A 154 -13.79 -0.39 -16.77
C GLN A 154 -12.53 -0.81 -15.99
N GLN A 155 -12.58 -1.97 -15.33
CA GLN A 155 -11.41 -2.53 -14.65
C GLN A 155 -10.32 -2.94 -15.64
N ALA A 156 -10.68 -3.56 -16.77
CA ALA A 156 -9.74 -3.93 -17.82
C ALA A 156 -9.08 -2.71 -18.47
N ILE A 157 -9.83 -1.64 -18.74
CA ILE A 157 -9.29 -0.38 -19.26
C ILE A 157 -8.31 0.24 -18.24
N ALA A 158 -8.67 0.24 -16.96
CA ALA A 158 -7.80 0.76 -15.91
C ALA A 158 -6.48 -0.03 -15.82
N ASN A 159 -6.53 -1.36 -15.83
CA ASN A 159 -5.32 -2.20 -15.83
C ASN A 159 -4.45 -1.93 -17.07
N LYS A 160 -5.08 -1.85 -18.25
CA LYS A 160 -4.38 -1.58 -19.51
C LYS A 160 -3.71 -0.19 -19.53
N LEU A 161 -4.36 0.82 -18.95
CA LEU A 161 -3.75 2.15 -18.77
C LEU A 161 -2.54 2.06 -17.84
N TYR A 162 -2.66 1.36 -16.71
CA TYR A 162 -1.55 1.22 -15.77
C TYR A 162 -0.34 0.63 -16.48
N ASP A 163 -0.52 -0.49 -17.19
CA ASP A 163 0.53 -1.15 -17.98
C ASP A 163 1.10 -0.25 -19.09
N TYR A 164 0.24 0.51 -19.77
CA TYR A 164 0.65 1.47 -20.80
C TYR A 164 1.56 2.56 -20.22
N ILE A 165 1.23 3.12 -19.05
CA ILE A 165 2.01 4.19 -18.43
C ILE A 165 3.39 3.67 -17.97
N ILE A 166 3.45 2.45 -17.44
CA ILE A 166 4.68 1.90 -16.87
C ILE A 166 5.56 1.15 -17.87
N ARG A 167 5.11 0.92 -19.11
CA ARG A 167 5.82 0.09 -20.11
C ARG A 167 7.25 0.54 -20.41
N ASP A 168 7.51 1.85 -20.31
CA ASP A 168 8.79 2.47 -20.66
C ASP A 168 9.73 2.56 -19.45
N ILE A 169 9.30 2.07 -18.28
CA ILE A 169 10.14 2.00 -17.09
C ILE A 169 11.11 0.84 -17.27
N ASN A 170 12.40 1.17 -17.39
CA ASN A 170 13.44 0.17 -17.52
C ASN A 170 13.41 -0.79 -16.31
N PRO A 171 13.12 -2.09 -16.51
CA PRO A 171 13.13 -3.06 -15.42
C PRO A 171 14.56 -3.38 -14.95
N GLU A 172 15.58 -3.05 -15.75
CA GLU A 172 16.97 -3.34 -15.41
C GLU A 172 17.52 -2.33 -14.41
N ILE A 173 17.51 -2.72 -13.13
CA ILE A 173 18.20 -2.03 -12.04
C ILE A 173 19.61 -2.60 -11.91
N SER A 174 20.61 -1.74 -11.97
CA SER A 174 22.01 -2.16 -11.80
C SER A 174 22.25 -2.73 -10.40
N ASP A 175 23.19 -3.69 -10.30
CA ASP A 175 23.57 -4.26 -9.00
C ASP A 175 24.08 -3.20 -8.02
N ASP A 176 24.73 -2.13 -8.48
CA ASP A 176 25.19 -1.04 -7.60
C ASP A 176 24.06 -0.15 -7.08
N GLU A 177 22.97 -0.02 -7.84
CA GLU A 177 21.79 0.70 -7.40
C GLU A 177 21.00 -0.11 -6.36
N ALA A 178 20.82 -1.40 -6.63
CA ALA A 178 20.10 -2.29 -5.73
C ALA A 178 20.95 -2.85 -4.59
N ARG A 179 22.28 -2.61 -4.60
CA ARG A 179 23.24 -3.18 -3.66
C ARG A 179 22.78 -2.99 -2.23
N THR A 180 22.57 -4.12 -1.56
CA THR A 180 22.30 -4.15 -0.13
C THR A 180 23.51 -4.66 0.64
N ILE A 181 23.79 -4.02 1.77
CA ILE A 181 24.76 -4.47 2.75
C ILE A 181 24.05 -5.05 3.96
N THR A 182 24.73 -5.90 4.72
CA THR A 182 24.24 -6.41 6.00
C THR A 182 25.20 -5.95 7.09
N VAL A 183 24.65 -5.33 8.13
CA VAL A 183 25.43 -4.79 9.25
C VAL A 183 24.83 -5.23 10.58
N GLU A 184 25.69 -5.28 11.59
CA GLU A 184 25.30 -5.30 12.99
C GLU A 184 25.46 -3.91 13.59
N GLN A 185 24.62 -3.55 14.56
CA GLN A 185 24.65 -2.23 15.16
C GLN A 185 24.52 -2.25 16.68
N ILE A 186 25.15 -1.27 17.32
CA ILE A 186 24.93 -0.92 18.72
C ILE A 186 24.49 0.53 18.78
N LEU A 187 23.19 0.75 18.96
CA LEU A 187 22.60 2.08 19.13
C LEU A 187 22.50 2.42 20.62
N ILE A 188 22.91 3.64 20.97
CA ILE A 188 22.57 4.29 22.24
C ILE A 188 21.71 5.50 21.92
N LYS A 189 20.44 5.45 22.33
CA LYS A 189 19.44 6.46 22.00
C LYS A 189 19.76 7.80 22.66
N THR A 190 19.41 8.89 21.98
CA THR A 190 19.51 10.26 22.52
C THR A 190 18.14 10.87 22.78
N TYR A 191 17.17 10.03 23.11
CA TYR A 191 15.80 10.42 23.49
C TYR A 191 15.22 9.40 24.46
N SER A 192 14.23 9.80 25.24
CA SER A 192 13.36 8.91 26.01
C SER A 192 11.97 8.86 25.39
N VAL A 193 11.20 7.83 25.70
CA VAL A 193 9.80 7.74 25.32
C VAL A 193 8.94 7.97 26.56
N ASP A 194 7.97 8.88 26.48
CA ASP A 194 7.05 9.14 27.59
C ASP A 194 5.89 8.14 27.67
N GLU A 195 5.01 8.31 28.65
CA GLU A 195 3.85 7.42 28.88
C GLU A 195 2.85 7.43 27.71
N SER A 196 2.86 8.46 26.86
CA SER A 196 2.05 8.58 25.64
C SER A 196 2.73 8.01 24.39
N GLY A 197 3.99 7.56 24.49
CA GLY A 197 4.75 7.07 23.34
C GLY A 197 5.49 8.17 22.56
N GLU A 198 5.53 9.40 23.05
CA GLU A 198 6.21 10.51 22.38
C GLU A 198 7.72 10.51 22.69
N LYS A 199 8.54 10.80 21.67
CA LYS A 199 10.00 10.92 21.81
C LYS A 199 10.36 12.28 22.42
N ILE A 200 10.94 12.26 23.61
CA ILE A 200 11.50 13.44 24.28
C ILE A 200 13.03 13.45 24.09
N PRO A 201 13.59 14.41 23.32
CA PRO A 201 15.03 14.50 23.10
C PRO A 201 15.81 14.73 24.40
N PHE A 202 16.97 14.09 24.52
CA PHE A 202 17.88 14.28 25.64
C PHE A 202 18.44 15.70 25.69
N THR A 203 18.66 16.19 26.91
CA THR A 203 19.44 17.41 27.16
C THR A 203 20.90 17.22 26.74
N GLU A 204 21.63 18.31 26.54
CA GLU A 204 23.08 18.25 26.22
C GLU A 204 23.89 17.43 27.24
N ARG A 205 23.52 17.49 28.53
CA ARG A 205 24.18 16.69 29.57
C ARG A 205 23.94 15.19 29.38
N GLU A 206 22.73 14.80 29.01
CA GLU A 206 22.34 13.41 28.79
C GLU A 206 22.91 12.88 27.47
N LYS A 207 22.92 13.69 26.41
CA LYS A 207 23.64 13.36 25.15
C LYS A 207 25.12 13.11 25.41
N ASN A 208 25.79 13.95 26.20
CA ASN A 208 27.18 13.71 26.61
C ASN A 208 27.34 12.40 27.40
N ALA A 209 26.38 12.03 28.24
CA ALA A 209 26.41 10.74 28.94
C ALA A 209 26.24 9.55 27.96
N ALA A 210 25.30 9.65 27.01
CA ALA A 210 25.09 8.67 25.95
C ALA A 210 26.35 8.50 25.08
N TYR A 211 26.98 9.61 24.68
CA TYR A 211 28.24 9.59 23.93
C TYR A 211 29.37 8.90 24.71
N ASN A 212 29.47 9.16 26.02
CA ASN A 212 30.47 8.49 26.84
C ASN A 212 30.22 6.98 26.94
N ARG A 213 28.95 6.54 27.03
CA ARG A 213 28.57 5.12 27.03
C ARG A 213 29.04 4.43 25.76
N ILE A 214 28.70 4.96 24.58
CA ILE A 214 29.09 4.33 23.32
C ILE A 214 30.60 4.38 23.09
N ARG A 215 31.27 5.44 23.54
CA ARG A 215 32.74 5.52 23.52
C ARG A 215 33.39 4.45 24.39
N ASP A 216 32.80 4.12 25.53
CA ASP A 216 33.32 3.06 26.40
C ASP A 216 33.08 1.67 25.78
N ILE A 217 31.95 1.47 25.08
CA ILE A 217 31.72 0.26 24.25
C ILE A 217 32.78 0.15 23.14
N LEU A 218 33.08 1.24 22.43
CA LEU A 218 34.12 1.24 21.40
C LEU A 218 35.51 0.86 21.96
N LYS A 219 35.85 1.31 23.17
CA LYS A 219 37.10 0.90 23.83
C LYS A 219 37.14 -0.60 24.16
N LYS A 220 36.00 -1.19 24.56
CA LYS A 220 35.89 -2.62 24.82
C LYS A 220 36.11 -3.42 23.54
N ILE A 221 35.53 -2.98 22.42
CA ILE A 221 35.76 -3.55 21.08
C ILE A 221 37.26 -3.50 20.72
N TRP A 222 37.93 -2.35 20.95
CA TRP A 222 39.38 -2.24 20.72
C TRP A 222 40.24 -3.06 21.69
N ALA A 223 39.66 -3.55 22.78
CA ALA A 223 40.28 -4.50 23.71
C ALA A 223 39.95 -5.97 23.35
N ASP A 224 39.49 -6.22 22.13
CA ASP A 224 39.10 -7.52 21.58
C ASP A 224 37.88 -8.18 22.27
N GLU A 225 37.01 -7.40 22.94
CA GLU A 225 35.69 -7.90 23.35
C GLU A 225 34.77 -8.12 22.14
N SER A 226 33.92 -9.15 22.19
CA SER A 226 33.07 -9.55 21.07
C SER A 226 32.01 -8.49 20.76
N PHE A 227 31.91 -8.06 19.50
CA PHE A 227 30.86 -7.14 19.06
C PHE A 227 29.46 -7.72 19.30
N GLU A 228 29.27 -9.01 19.07
CA GLU A 228 27.99 -9.72 19.27
C GLU A 228 27.56 -9.69 20.75
N GLU A 229 28.49 -9.92 21.68
CA GLU A 229 28.21 -9.89 23.12
C GLU A 229 27.85 -8.47 23.58
N LEU A 230 28.61 -7.47 23.11
CA LEU A 230 28.35 -6.07 23.40
C LEU A 230 27.04 -5.58 22.79
N MET A 231 26.70 -6.04 21.58
CA MET A 231 25.42 -5.76 20.95
C MET A 231 24.26 -6.34 21.76
N ALA A 232 24.37 -7.60 22.19
CA ALA A 232 23.35 -8.26 23.02
C ALA A 232 23.16 -7.56 24.37
N GLU A 233 24.22 -6.97 24.94
CA GLU A 233 24.17 -6.28 26.23
C GLU A 233 23.67 -4.82 26.12
N TYR A 234 24.11 -4.09 25.09
CA TYR A 234 23.99 -2.63 25.06
C TYR A 234 23.11 -2.05 23.95
N ASN A 235 22.74 -2.83 22.92
CA ASN A 235 22.00 -2.28 21.79
C ASN A 235 20.58 -1.85 22.22
N GLU A 236 20.25 -0.58 22.01
CA GLU A 236 18.92 -0.01 22.30
C GLU A 236 18.03 0.06 21.05
N ALA A 237 18.51 -0.38 19.88
CA ALA A 237 17.70 -0.51 18.65
C ALA A 237 16.80 -1.74 18.68
N ASP A 238 15.70 -1.71 17.91
CA ASP A 238 14.73 -2.82 17.83
C ASP A 238 15.34 -4.06 17.15
N GLU A 239 16.27 -3.85 16.22
CA GLU A 239 17.00 -4.89 15.50
C GLU A 239 18.52 -4.69 15.64
N GLY A 240 19.24 -5.75 16.00
CA GLY A 240 20.71 -5.74 16.07
C GLY A 240 21.39 -5.96 14.73
N THR A 241 20.82 -6.81 13.86
CA THR A 241 21.32 -7.09 12.52
C THR A 241 20.31 -6.62 11.50
N ILE A 242 20.74 -5.79 10.55
CA ILE A 242 19.88 -5.19 9.55
C ILE A 242 20.51 -5.30 8.15
N SER A 243 19.66 -5.39 7.13
CA SER A 243 20.08 -5.30 5.73
C SER A 243 19.36 -4.15 5.03
N PHE A 244 20.11 -3.33 4.32
CA PHE A 244 19.55 -2.17 3.61
C PHE A 244 20.39 -1.81 2.38
N GLY A 245 19.72 -1.17 1.41
CA GLY A 245 20.34 -0.57 0.23
C GLY A 245 20.40 0.95 0.32
N LYS A 246 20.85 1.60 -0.77
CA LYS A 246 20.90 3.07 -0.87
C LYS A 246 19.52 3.72 -0.66
N GLY A 247 19.46 4.78 0.12
CA GLY A 247 18.23 5.48 0.51
C GLY A 247 17.38 4.73 1.55
N GLY A 248 17.90 3.64 2.13
CA GLY A 248 17.19 2.84 3.14
C GLY A 248 17.39 3.32 4.58
N MET A 249 18.42 4.13 4.83
CA MET A 249 18.78 4.66 6.15
C MET A 249 19.05 6.17 6.08
N GLU A 250 19.19 6.81 7.25
CA GLU A 250 19.67 8.19 7.32
C GLU A 250 21.03 8.34 6.63
N SER A 251 21.23 9.43 5.88
CA SER A 251 22.42 9.62 5.02
C SER A 251 23.76 9.46 5.77
N VAL A 252 23.83 9.88 7.04
CA VAL A 252 25.06 9.78 7.85
C VAL A 252 25.37 8.32 8.23
N TYR A 253 24.34 7.57 8.61
CA TYR A 253 24.43 6.12 8.88
C TYR A 253 24.83 5.35 7.63
N GLU A 254 24.11 5.61 6.54
CA GLU A 254 24.32 4.96 5.25
C GLU A 254 25.75 5.17 4.77
N THR A 255 26.22 6.42 4.77
CA THR A 255 27.58 6.76 4.33
C THR A 255 28.64 6.04 5.17
N ALA A 256 28.46 5.98 6.49
CA ALA A 256 29.38 5.25 7.36
C ALA A 256 29.40 3.75 7.03
N ALA A 257 28.23 3.12 6.95
CA ALA A 257 28.10 1.69 6.71
C ALA A 257 28.63 1.25 5.34
N PHE A 258 28.33 2.00 4.27
CA PHE A 258 28.76 1.66 2.90
C PHE A 258 30.27 1.86 2.67
N ASN A 259 30.95 2.61 3.53
CA ASN A 259 32.40 2.78 3.48
C ASN A 259 33.18 1.69 4.22
N LEU A 260 32.50 0.82 4.98
CA LEU A 260 33.12 -0.29 5.70
C LEU A 260 33.41 -1.48 4.78
N GLY A 261 34.56 -2.12 5.00
CA GLY A 261 34.83 -3.48 4.54
C GLY A 261 34.16 -4.55 5.40
N THR A 262 34.18 -5.79 4.92
CA THR A 262 33.68 -6.94 5.70
C THR A 262 34.44 -7.10 7.02
N GLU A 263 33.71 -7.30 8.12
CA GLU A 263 34.16 -7.30 9.52
C GLU A 263 34.70 -5.96 10.05
N GLU A 264 34.68 -4.89 9.26
CA GLU A 264 35.11 -3.57 9.71
C GLU A 264 34.05 -2.90 10.59
N ILE A 265 34.51 -2.13 11.58
CA ILE A 265 33.68 -1.41 12.55
C ILE A 265 33.87 0.09 12.34
N SER A 266 32.78 0.84 12.29
CA SER A 266 32.79 2.29 12.11
C SER A 266 33.36 3.04 13.31
N GLU A 267 33.67 4.32 13.09
CA GLU A 267 33.69 5.30 14.18
C GLU A 267 32.27 5.48 14.76
N ILE A 268 32.15 6.24 15.85
CA ILE A 268 30.85 6.59 16.43
C ILE A 268 30.13 7.50 15.43
N VAL A 269 28.98 7.05 14.93
CA VAL A 269 28.13 7.81 14.01
C VAL A 269 27.00 8.44 14.81
N GLU A 270 26.76 9.74 14.63
CA GLU A 270 25.59 10.43 15.20
C GLU A 270 24.44 10.43 14.19
N THR A 271 23.27 10.01 14.63
CA THR A 271 22.02 9.93 13.86
C THR A 271 20.91 10.65 14.58
N SER A 272 19.72 10.76 13.96
CA SER A 272 18.53 11.29 14.62
C SER A 272 18.07 10.46 15.82
N GLU A 273 18.39 9.17 15.84
CA GLU A 273 18.00 8.24 16.90
C GLU A 273 19.00 8.23 18.06
N GLY A 274 20.28 8.48 17.77
CA GLY A 274 21.33 8.59 18.78
C GLY A 274 22.72 8.32 18.24
N TYR A 275 23.58 7.74 19.06
CA TYR A 275 24.93 7.37 18.64
C TYR A 275 24.97 5.89 18.29
N VAL A 276 25.65 5.53 17.20
CA VAL A 276 25.72 4.15 16.73
C VAL A 276 27.14 3.73 16.37
N LEU A 277 27.45 2.47 16.67
CA LEU A 277 28.59 1.74 16.12
C LEU A 277 28.04 0.70 15.15
N ILE A 278 28.66 0.62 13.97
CA ILE A 278 28.20 -0.22 12.87
C ILE A 278 29.33 -1.20 12.56
N LYS A 279 29.02 -2.50 12.49
CA LYS A 279 29.93 -3.53 12.01
C LYS A 279 29.39 -4.10 10.70
N CYS A 280 30.18 -4.03 9.63
CA CYS A 280 29.76 -4.57 8.35
C CYS A 280 29.97 -6.09 8.30
N ILE A 281 28.89 -6.86 8.21
CA ILE A 281 28.93 -8.33 8.10
C ILE A 281 29.02 -8.76 6.64
N SER A 282 28.36 -8.04 5.73
CA SER A 282 28.46 -8.27 4.30
C SER A 282 28.34 -6.98 3.51
N THR A 283 29.31 -6.74 2.62
CA THR A 283 29.32 -5.63 1.66
C THR A 283 28.44 -5.89 0.43
N PHE A 284 27.89 -7.12 0.32
CA PHE A 284 26.97 -7.52 -0.74
C PHE A 284 26.11 -8.71 -0.31
N ASN A 285 24.83 -8.46 -0.10
CA ASN A 285 23.83 -9.52 0.10
C ASN A 285 23.03 -9.72 -1.19
N ARG A 286 23.27 -10.84 -1.89
CA ARG A 286 22.64 -11.11 -3.19
C ARG A 286 21.13 -11.28 -3.10
N GLU A 287 20.63 -12.00 -2.10
CA GLU A 287 19.20 -12.27 -1.94
C GLU A 287 18.44 -10.96 -1.68
N GLU A 288 18.96 -10.16 -0.74
CA GLU A 288 18.41 -8.83 -0.44
C GLU A 288 18.55 -7.85 -1.61
N THR A 289 19.64 -7.94 -2.39
CA THR A 289 19.84 -7.11 -3.58
C THR A 289 18.81 -7.44 -4.66
N GLU A 290 18.55 -8.72 -4.95
CA GLU A 290 17.51 -9.12 -5.90
C GLU A 290 16.11 -8.70 -5.42
N ALA A 291 15.81 -8.86 -4.12
CA ALA A 291 14.56 -8.38 -3.54
C ALA A 291 14.43 -6.84 -3.64
N ASN A 292 15.52 -6.12 -3.44
CA ASN A 292 15.56 -4.66 -3.53
C ASN A 292 15.38 -4.17 -4.98
N LYS A 293 15.86 -4.90 -6.00
CA LYS A 293 15.58 -4.59 -7.41
C LYS A 293 14.08 -4.52 -7.68
N VAL A 294 13.33 -5.52 -7.22
CA VAL A 294 11.87 -5.56 -7.37
C VAL A 294 11.23 -4.35 -6.67
N LYS A 295 11.62 -4.07 -5.42
CA LYS A 295 11.12 -2.90 -4.66
C LYS A 295 11.39 -1.57 -5.37
N ILE A 296 12.58 -1.39 -5.95
CA ILE A 296 12.96 -0.18 -6.69
C ILE A 296 12.12 -0.03 -7.96
N VAL A 297 11.96 -1.10 -8.73
CA VAL A 297 11.11 -1.11 -9.93
C VAL A 297 9.68 -0.75 -9.57
N ASP A 298 9.11 -1.37 -8.53
CA ASP A 298 7.73 -1.11 -8.10
C ASP A 298 7.55 0.31 -7.55
N LYS A 299 8.55 0.85 -6.84
CA LYS A 299 8.55 2.25 -6.41
C LYS A 299 8.55 3.19 -7.62
N ARG A 300 9.42 2.98 -8.61
CA ARG A 300 9.47 3.80 -9.84
C ARG A 300 8.17 3.72 -10.63
N LYS A 301 7.58 2.52 -10.76
CA LYS A 301 6.26 2.32 -11.38
C LYS A 301 5.19 3.17 -10.71
N ARG A 302 5.11 3.12 -9.38
CA ARG A 302 4.17 3.94 -8.60
C ARG A 302 4.42 5.43 -8.75
N GLU A 303 5.67 5.88 -8.73
CA GLU A 303 6.03 7.30 -8.88
C GLU A 303 5.65 7.85 -10.26
N VAL A 304 5.96 7.11 -11.33
CA VAL A 304 5.62 7.51 -12.71
C VAL A 304 4.11 7.53 -12.92
N PHE A 305 3.41 6.48 -12.48
CA PHE A 305 1.95 6.43 -12.55
C PHE A 305 1.30 7.55 -11.73
N GLY A 306 1.71 7.70 -10.47
CA GLY A 306 1.19 8.71 -9.56
C GLY A 306 1.36 10.13 -10.11
N ALA A 307 2.52 10.45 -10.68
CA ALA A 307 2.76 11.77 -11.26
C ALA A 307 1.80 12.09 -12.42
N GLN A 308 1.56 11.14 -13.33
CA GLN A 308 0.62 11.34 -14.44
C GLN A 308 -0.83 11.39 -13.96
N TYR A 309 -1.19 10.47 -13.07
CA TYR A 309 -2.52 10.39 -12.48
C TYR A 309 -2.88 11.68 -11.71
N ASP A 310 -2.02 12.14 -10.81
CA ASP A 310 -2.27 13.35 -9.99
C ASP A 310 -2.37 14.61 -10.85
N ALA A 311 -1.51 14.73 -11.86
CA ALA A 311 -1.57 15.84 -12.81
C ALA A 311 -2.90 15.86 -13.58
N PHE A 312 -3.41 14.69 -13.97
CA PHE A 312 -4.70 14.57 -14.63
C PHE A 312 -5.86 14.85 -13.67
N VAL A 313 -5.86 14.27 -12.47
CA VAL A 313 -6.88 14.50 -11.44
C VAL A 313 -7.07 15.98 -11.13
N ALA A 314 -5.99 16.77 -11.14
CA ALA A 314 -6.02 18.20 -10.87
C ALA A 314 -6.80 19.03 -11.91
N THR A 315 -7.06 18.48 -13.10
CA THR A 315 -7.83 19.16 -14.16
C THR A 315 -9.33 18.86 -14.10
N LEU A 316 -9.73 17.80 -13.39
CA LEU A 316 -11.09 17.26 -13.43
C LEU A 316 -12.03 17.92 -12.44
N THR A 317 -13.27 18.11 -12.87
CA THR A 317 -14.40 18.53 -12.06
C THR A 317 -15.12 17.31 -11.51
N LYS A 318 -15.34 17.29 -10.19
CA LYS A 318 -15.94 16.15 -9.47
C LYS A 318 -17.17 16.62 -8.70
N GLN A 319 -18.20 15.79 -8.69
CA GLN A 319 -19.45 16.04 -7.98
C GLN A 319 -19.89 14.78 -7.26
N LEU A 320 -20.21 14.89 -5.97
CA LEU A 320 -20.72 13.79 -5.14
C LEU A 320 -22.17 14.08 -4.73
N ASN A 321 -23.05 13.09 -4.90
CA ASN A 321 -24.39 13.10 -4.35
C ASN A 321 -24.35 12.65 -2.88
N THR A 322 -23.95 13.57 -1.99
CA THR A 322 -23.77 13.26 -0.57
C THR A 322 -25.04 12.69 0.05
N LYS A 323 -26.22 13.20 -0.31
CA LYS A 323 -27.49 12.69 0.22
C LYS A 323 -27.73 11.22 -0.10
N LEU A 324 -27.45 10.80 -1.33
CA LEU A 324 -27.60 9.40 -1.71
C LEU A 324 -26.52 8.55 -1.02
N TRP A 325 -25.27 8.99 -1.06
CA TRP A 325 -24.15 8.25 -0.47
C TRP A 325 -24.27 8.06 1.06
N ASP A 326 -24.69 9.10 1.76
CA ASP A 326 -24.90 9.08 3.21
C ASP A 326 -26.10 8.19 3.59
N SER A 327 -27.04 7.95 2.67
CA SER A 327 -28.18 7.08 2.90
C SER A 327 -27.89 5.58 2.75
N ILE A 328 -26.76 5.22 2.13
CA ILE A 328 -26.33 3.83 1.97
C ILE A 328 -25.78 3.32 3.30
N THR A 329 -26.26 2.16 3.74
CA THR A 329 -25.73 1.44 4.91
C THR A 329 -25.12 0.12 4.47
N LEU A 330 -24.25 -0.45 5.29
CA LEU A 330 -23.78 -1.82 5.08
C LEU A 330 -24.94 -2.82 5.13
N ASN A 331 -24.77 -3.94 4.43
CA ASN A 331 -25.79 -4.97 4.36
C ASN A 331 -25.73 -5.86 5.61
N GLU A 332 -26.85 -6.06 6.28
CA GLU A 332 -26.96 -6.95 7.45
C GLU A 332 -27.53 -8.34 7.11
N ASP A 333 -27.93 -8.58 5.85
CA ASP A 333 -28.51 -9.86 5.43
C ASP A 333 -27.43 -10.96 5.32
N GLU A 334 -27.49 -11.92 6.25
CA GLU A 334 -26.61 -13.10 6.29
C GLU A 334 -26.70 -13.98 5.04
N GLN A 335 -27.75 -13.85 4.23
CA GLN A 335 -27.89 -14.59 2.97
C GLN A 335 -27.00 -14.05 1.85
N VAL A 336 -26.46 -12.83 2.01
CA VAL A 336 -25.53 -12.24 1.05
C VAL A 336 -24.14 -12.83 1.23
N SER A 337 -23.61 -13.35 0.13
CA SER A 337 -22.42 -14.20 0.12
C SER A 337 -21.40 -13.81 -0.95
N SER A 338 -21.76 -12.90 -1.86
CA SER A 338 -20.85 -12.50 -2.93
C SER A 338 -19.64 -11.70 -2.40
N ALA A 339 -18.44 -12.24 -2.64
CA ALA A 339 -17.15 -11.62 -2.27
C ALA A 339 -16.09 -11.71 -3.38
N ASN A 340 -16.40 -12.37 -4.50
CA ASN A 340 -15.42 -12.89 -5.45
C ASN A 340 -15.41 -12.14 -6.80
N LEU A 341 -16.01 -10.95 -6.91
CA LEU A 341 -16.02 -10.15 -8.16
C LEU A 341 -14.62 -10.01 -8.77
N MET A 342 -13.63 -9.63 -7.95
CA MET A 342 -12.25 -9.42 -8.41
C MET A 342 -11.53 -10.74 -8.69
N ASP A 343 -11.85 -11.82 -7.96
CA ASP A 343 -11.28 -13.14 -8.21
C ASP A 343 -11.75 -13.68 -9.57
N VAL A 344 -13.06 -13.56 -9.86
CA VAL A 344 -13.62 -13.91 -11.16
C VAL A 344 -13.02 -13.04 -12.26
N TYR A 345 -12.85 -11.74 -12.04
CA TYR A 345 -12.16 -10.89 -13.02
C TYR A 345 -10.75 -11.42 -13.35
N ASN A 346 -9.96 -11.72 -12.32
CA ASN A 346 -8.58 -12.19 -12.46
C ASN A 346 -8.50 -13.54 -13.20
N GLU A 347 -9.44 -14.47 -12.97
CA GLU A 347 -9.47 -15.76 -13.68
C GLU A 347 -9.52 -15.65 -15.22
N TYR A 348 -10.03 -14.53 -15.75
CA TYR A 348 -10.14 -14.29 -17.19
C TYR A 348 -9.06 -13.35 -17.76
N PHE A 349 -8.42 -12.54 -16.92
CA PHE A 349 -7.48 -11.50 -17.34
C PHE A 349 -6.01 -11.75 -16.92
N ASP A 350 -5.74 -12.73 -16.04
CA ASP A 350 -4.39 -13.14 -15.62
C ASP A 350 -3.66 -14.08 -16.60
#